data_AF-A0A1T4RTR3-F1
#
_entry.id   AF-A0A1T4RTR3-F1
#
_cell.length_a   1.000
_cell.length_b   1.000
_cell.length_c   1.000
_cell.angle_alpha   90.00
_cell.angle_beta   90.00
_cell.angle_gamma   90.00
#
_symmetry.space_group_name_H-M   'P 1'
#
loop_
_entity.id
_entity.type
_entity.pdbx_description
1 polymer ?
#
loop_
_entity_poly.entity_id
_entity_poly.type
_entity_poly.pdbx_seq_one_letter_code
_entity_poly.pdbx_strand_id
1 'polypeptide(L)' 'MGKNLFIGIDVSKAILDVGVIPTEEVKRFTNDADGCKALISWLS' A
#
# COMPACT_ATOMS: atom_id res chain seq x y z
N MET A 1 -16.89 13.13 -12.63
CA MET A 1 -16.63 11.68 -12.54
C MET A 1 -15.51 11.51 -11.53
N GLY A 2 -15.77 10.93 -10.36
CA GLY A 2 -14.72 10.71 -9.36
C GLY A 2 -13.67 9.75 -9.91
N LYS A 3 -12.38 10.07 -9.77
CA LYS A 3 -11.31 9.13 -10.16
C LYS A 3 -11.28 8.03 -9.09
N ASN A 4 -11.61 6.81 -9.47
CA ASN A 4 -11.43 5.65 -8.58
C ASN A 4 -9.92 5.46 -8.35
N LEU A 5 -9.55 5.29 -7.08
CA LEU A 5 -8.19 4.90 -6.71
C LEU A 5 -8.10 3.38 -6.67
N PHE A 6 -7.00 2.84 -7.18
CA PHE A 6 -6.69 1.42 -7.13
C PHE A 6 -5.37 1.22 -6.38
N ILE A 7 -5.35 0.22 -5.50
CA ILE A 7 -4.18 -0.13 -4.69
C ILE A 7 -3.65 -1.46 -5.18
N GLY A 8 -2.42 -1.47 -5.72
CA GLY A 8 -1.68 -2.68 -6.03
C GLY A 8 -0.74 -3.01 -4.87
N ILE A 9 -0.69 -4.28 -4.45
CA ILE A 9 0.20 -4.75 -3.39
C ILE A 9 0.95 -5.97 -3.91
N ASP A 10 2.28 -5.87 -4.01
CA ASP A 10 3.16 -7.01 -4.20
C ASP A 10 3.62 -7.54 -2.83
N VAL A 11 3.39 -8.83 -2.60
CA VAL A 11 3.51 -9.46 -1.28
C VAL A 11 4.67 -10.44 -1.28
N SER A 12 5.65 -10.21 -0.39
CA SER A 12 6.73 -11.14 -0.10
C SER A 12 6.67 -11.58 1.38
N LYS A 13 7.59 -12.46 1.80
CA LYS A 13 7.62 -12.95 3.19
C LYS A 13 7.76 -11.83 4.24
N ALA A 14 8.55 -10.81 3.97
CA ALA A 14 8.89 -9.78 4.94
C ALA A 14 8.43 -8.37 4.54
N ILE A 15 8.03 -8.18 3.29
CA ILE A 15 7.79 -6.86 2.69
C ILE A 15 6.46 -6.84 1.94
N LEU A 16 5.78 -5.69 2.03
CA LEU A 16 4.65 -5.28 1.20
C LEU A 16 5.07 -4.06 0.37
N ASP A 17 5.13 -4.20 -0.95
CA ASP A 17 5.36 -3.09 -1.87
C ASP A 17 4.00 -2.61 -2.40
N VAL A 18 3.64 -1.36 -2.11
CA VAL A 18 2.30 -0.82 -2.38
C VAL A 18 2.37 0.32 -3.37
N GLY A 19 1.50 0.31 -4.37
CA GLY A 19 1.35 1.39 -5.36
C GLY A 19 -0.10 1.88 -5.48
N VAL A 20 -0.28 3.19 -5.64
CA VAL A 20 -1.58 3.85 -5.81
C VAL A 20 -1.73 4.35 -7.25
N ILE A 21 -2.78 3.92 -7.93
CA ILE A 21 -3.10 4.33 -9.29
C ILE A 21 -4.33 5.24 -9.27
N PRO A 22 -4.32 6.39 -9.99
CA PRO A 22 -3.30 6.85 -10.94
C PRO A 22 -2.27 7.83 -10.35
N THR A 23 -2.12 7.91 -9.03
CA THR A 23 -1.26 8.94 -8.41
C THR A 23 0.23 8.62 -8.47
N GLU A 24 0.60 7.41 -8.89
CA GLU A 24 1.98 6.90 -8.96
C GLU A 24 2.69 6.86 -7.60
N GLU A 25 1.96 7.08 -6.50
CA GLU A 25 2.49 6.96 -5.15
C GLU A 25 2.86 5.51 -4.87
N VAL A 26 4.09 5.30 -4.40
CA VAL A 26 4.59 3.99 -4.00
C VAL A 26 5.18 4.04 -2.61
N LYS A 27 4.94 3.00 -1.81
CA LYS A 27 5.47 2.89 -0.46
C LYS A 27 5.68 1.43 -0.06
N ARG A 28 6.75 1.19 0.68
CA ARG A 28 7.13 -0.11 1.21
C ARG A 28 6.80 -0.21 2.69
N PHE A 29 6.23 -1.34 3.09
CA PHE A 29 5.97 -1.69 4.49
C PHE A 29 6.54 -3.07 4.81
N THR A 30 6.65 -3.40 6.09
CA THR A 30 6.93 -4.78 6.53
C THR A 30 5.66 -5.64 6.41
N ASN A 31 5.84 -6.94 6.16
CA ASN A 31 4.76 -7.92 6.19
C ASN A 31 4.61 -8.52 7.60
N ASP A 32 4.37 -7.65 8.56
CA ASP A 32 4.08 -7.99 9.95
C ASP A 32 2.93 -7.10 10.47
N ALA A 33 2.52 -7.32 11.72
CA ALA A 33 1.39 -6.61 12.30
C ALA A 33 1.58 -5.09 12.31
N ASP A 34 2.81 -4.59 12.51
CA ASP A 34 3.07 -3.16 12.60
C ASP A 34 3.17 -2.52 11.21
N GLY A 35 3.76 -3.22 10.24
CA GLY A 35 3.75 -2.82 8.84
C GLY A 35 2.33 -2.75 8.27
N CYS A 36 1.48 -3.72 8.58
CA CYS A 36 0.06 -3.68 8.20
C CYS A 36 -0.69 -2.50 8.83
N LYS A 37 -0.44 -2.18 10.12
CA LYS A 37 -1.03 -0.98 10.75
C LYS A 37 -0.56 0.31 10.06
N ALA A 38 0.74 0.40 9.75
CA ALA A 38 1.30 1.55 9.06
C ALA A 38 0.74 1.72 7.64
N LEU A 39 0.50 0.61 6.92
CA LEU A 39 -0.17 0.60 5.63
C LEU A 39 -1.61 1.14 5.75
N ILE A 40 -2.40 0.62 6.69
CA ILE A 40 -3.78 1.07 6.90
C ILE A 40 -3.83 2.57 7.24
N SER A 41 -2.93 3.02 8.12
CA SER A 41 -2.82 4.44 8.49
C SER A 41 -2.46 5.33 7.30
N TRP A 42 -1.67 4.83 6.35
CA TRP A 42 -1.31 5.58 5.14
C TRP A 42 -2.44 5.67 4.11
N LEU A 43 -3.30 4.65 4.02
CA LEU A 43 -4.41 4.59 3.06
C LEU A 43 -5.72 5.22 3.56
N SER A 44 -5.78 5.62 4.84
CA SER A 44 -6.95 6.27 5.47
C SER A 44 -6.90 7.78 5.30
#